data_AF-A0A1T5KY89-F1
#
_entry.id   AF-A0A1T5KY89-F1
#
_cell.length_a   1.000
_cell.length_b   1.000
_cell.length_c   1.000
_cell.angle_alpha   90.00
_cell.angle_beta   90.00
_cell.angle_gamma   90.00
#
_symmetry.space_group_name_H-M   'P 1'
#
loop_
_entity.id
_entity.type
_entity.pdbx_description
1 polymer ?
#
loop_
_entity_poly.entity_id
_entity_poly.type
_entity_poly.pdbx_seq_one_letter_code
_entity_poly.pdbx_strand_id
1 'polypeptide(L)'
;MISQMAMKNYLKDISKREYEIAIYNNAMKLNPMMEDYLQYRQFINLMDLEEYTNGFLRAKRATKKPLDEYYYLFYYEKLDYVVPVAFQSSIALITDFEGNIINDVYYLSHKYRIRDLHICVLPLKDETVIALFVEKNSKRYRKFYRQFNKLDRYKKLEAINYMIFSYSEDIYMSKSLNEEVINNPKLKEIAKMTIFLESSDPIQDALGIAQKEFSFDKMNSIPNILSEEYRLR
;
A
#
# COMPACT_ATOMS: atom_id res chain seq x y z
N MET A 1 -17.49 10.29 -3.11
CA MET A 1 -16.06 10.55 -3.42
C MET A 1 -15.11 9.45 -2.92
N ILE A 2 -14.97 9.19 -1.61
CA ILE A 2 -14.04 8.13 -1.11
C ILE A 2 -14.34 6.75 -1.70
N SER A 3 -15.61 6.33 -1.77
CA SER A 3 -15.97 5.07 -2.42
C SER A 3 -15.56 5.01 -3.89
N GLN A 4 -15.54 6.15 -4.60
CA GLN A 4 -15.06 6.21 -5.99
C GLN A 4 -13.53 6.14 -6.05
N MET A 5 -12.82 6.72 -5.07
CA MET A 5 -11.37 6.54 -4.93
C MET A 5 -11.03 5.07 -4.69
N ALA A 6 -11.74 4.40 -3.78
CA ALA A 6 -11.59 2.96 -3.54
C ALA A 6 -11.87 2.14 -4.80
N MET A 7 -12.96 2.45 -5.54
CA MET A 7 -13.25 1.81 -6.83
C MET A 7 -12.10 1.96 -7.82
N LYS A 8 -11.54 3.18 -7.95
CA LYS A 8 -10.40 3.45 -8.85
C LYS A 8 -9.17 2.64 -8.44
N ASN A 9 -8.86 2.58 -7.15
CA ASN A 9 -7.73 1.81 -6.64
C ASN A 9 -7.91 0.31 -6.97
N TYR A 10 -9.08 -0.27 -6.68
CA TYR A 10 -9.35 -1.66 -7.03
C TYR A 10 -9.33 -1.93 -8.54
N LEU A 11 -9.81 -1.02 -9.38
CA LEU A 11 -9.72 -1.17 -10.84
C LEU A 11 -8.26 -1.23 -11.32
N LYS A 12 -7.40 -0.39 -10.74
CA LYS A 12 -5.96 -0.42 -11.02
C LYS A 12 -5.36 -1.77 -10.60
N ASP A 13 -5.67 -2.23 -9.39
CA ASP A 13 -5.13 -3.49 -8.84
C ASP A 13 -5.64 -4.71 -9.64
N ILE A 14 -6.90 -4.72 -10.08
CA ILE A 14 -7.47 -5.71 -11.01
C ILE A 14 -6.68 -5.72 -12.32
N SER A 15 -6.49 -4.55 -12.94
CA SER A 15 -5.77 -4.44 -14.21
C SER A 15 -4.33 -4.93 -14.10
N LYS A 16 -3.63 -4.60 -13.01
CA LYS A 16 -2.28 -5.10 -12.74
C LYS A 16 -2.28 -6.63 -12.64
N ARG A 17 -3.25 -7.18 -11.90
CA ARG A 17 -3.32 -8.63 -11.67
C ARG A 17 -3.68 -9.41 -12.93
N GLU A 18 -4.59 -8.92 -13.75
CA GLU A 18 -4.91 -9.52 -15.05
C GLU A 18 -3.69 -9.55 -15.98
N TYR A 19 -2.88 -8.49 -15.98
CA TYR A 19 -1.64 -8.42 -16.76
C TYR A 19 -0.59 -9.42 -16.26
N GLU A 20 -0.37 -9.51 -14.94
CA GLU A 20 0.55 -10.48 -14.33
C GLU A 20 0.12 -11.93 -14.63
N ILE A 21 -1.17 -12.24 -14.52
CA ILE A 21 -1.74 -13.54 -14.87
C ILE A 21 -1.41 -13.90 -16.33
N ALA A 22 -1.60 -12.96 -17.26
CA ALA A 22 -1.29 -13.20 -18.67
C ALA A 22 0.22 -13.43 -18.89
N ILE A 23 1.09 -12.69 -18.20
CA ILE A 23 2.54 -12.88 -18.24
C ILE A 23 2.91 -14.28 -17.76
N TYR A 24 2.44 -14.69 -16.58
CA TYR A 24 2.81 -15.98 -16.00
C TYR A 24 2.30 -17.16 -16.83
N ASN A 25 1.10 -17.05 -17.41
CA ASN A 25 0.57 -18.02 -18.37
C ASN A 25 1.45 -18.18 -19.62
N ASN A 26 2.07 -17.09 -20.09
CA ASN A 26 3.01 -17.16 -21.21
C ASN A 26 4.39 -17.68 -20.76
N ALA A 27 4.86 -17.29 -19.58
CA ALA A 27 6.13 -17.75 -19.02
C ALA A 27 6.15 -19.27 -18.82
N MET A 28 5.04 -19.87 -18.34
CA MET A 28 4.93 -21.33 -18.17
C MET A 28 5.13 -22.09 -19.48
N LYS A 29 4.64 -21.54 -20.60
CA LYS A 29 4.82 -22.15 -21.94
C LYS A 29 6.26 -22.08 -22.43
N LEU A 30 7.02 -21.07 -22.00
CA LEU A 30 8.39 -20.82 -22.44
C LEU A 30 9.42 -21.54 -21.58
N ASN A 31 9.13 -21.77 -20.30
CA ASN A 31 10.05 -22.42 -19.38
C ASN A 31 9.35 -23.46 -18.48
N PRO A 32 9.19 -24.70 -18.98
CA PRO A 32 8.59 -25.79 -18.21
C PRO A 32 9.33 -26.12 -16.91
N MET A 33 10.64 -25.80 -16.80
CA MET A 33 11.40 -26.06 -15.57
C MET A 33 10.96 -25.17 -14.40
N MET A 34 10.21 -24.10 -14.65
CA MET A 34 9.67 -23.21 -13.61
C MET A 34 8.16 -23.43 -13.38
N GLU A 35 7.56 -24.46 -13.97
CA GLU A 35 6.10 -24.63 -13.97
C GLU A 35 5.51 -24.62 -12.55
N ASP A 36 6.04 -25.40 -11.61
CA ASP A 36 5.52 -25.47 -10.23
C ASP A 36 5.55 -24.10 -9.53
N TYR A 37 6.67 -23.37 -9.67
CA TYR A 37 6.80 -22.01 -9.13
C TYR A 37 5.78 -21.06 -9.77
N LEU A 38 5.66 -21.09 -11.10
CA LEU A 38 4.76 -20.21 -11.82
C LEU A 38 3.29 -20.54 -11.53
N GLN A 39 2.93 -21.81 -11.35
CA GLN A 39 1.61 -22.24 -10.92
C GLN A 39 1.29 -21.74 -9.50
N TYR A 40 2.25 -21.81 -8.58
CA TYR A 40 2.10 -21.25 -7.23
C TYR A 40 1.87 -19.72 -7.28
N ARG A 41 2.65 -18.99 -8.09
CA ARG A 41 2.44 -17.55 -8.31
C ARG A 41 1.06 -17.25 -8.92
N GLN A 42 0.64 -18.09 -9.87
CA GLN A 42 -0.65 -17.97 -10.54
C GLN A 42 -1.81 -18.19 -9.57
N PHE A 43 -1.68 -19.14 -8.63
CA PHE A 43 -2.67 -19.37 -7.57
C PHE A 43 -2.85 -18.14 -6.68
N ILE A 44 -1.75 -17.53 -6.21
CA ILE A 44 -1.80 -16.28 -5.43
C ILE A 44 -2.47 -15.17 -6.24
N ASN A 45 -2.08 -15.01 -7.52
CA ASN A 45 -2.63 -13.95 -8.34
C ASN A 45 -4.14 -14.06 -8.56
N LEU A 46 -4.66 -15.29 -8.67
CA LEU A 46 -6.09 -15.52 -8.81
C LEU A 46 -6.85 -15.20 -7.51
N MET A 47 -6.26 -15.53 -6.35
CA MET A 47 -6.82 -15.11 -5.05
C MET A 47 -6.87 -13.60 -4.92
N ASP A 48 -5.77 -12.90 -5.23
CA ASP A 48 -5.71 -11.44 -5.18
C ASP A 48 -6.74 -10.81 -6.14
N LEU A 49 -6.86 -11.33 -7.37
CA LEU A 49 -7.84 -10.84 -8.35
C LEU A 49 -9.28 -10.98 -7.84
N GLU A 50 -9.61 -12.10 -7.18
CA GLU A 50 -10.91 -12.29 -6.56
C GLU A 50 -11.15 -11.26 -5.44
N GLU A 51 -10.16 -11.01 -4.58
CA GLU A 51 -10.24 -10.03 -3.51
C GLU A 51 -10.45 -8.60 -4.05
N TYR A 52 -9.67 -8.19 -5.04
CA TYR A 52 -9.80 -6.87 -5.67
C TYR A 52 -11.14 -6.70 -6.39
N THR A 53 -11.62 -7.74 -7.08
CA THR A 53 -12.94 -7.73 -7.73
C THR A 53 -14.05 -7.56 -6.70
N ASN A 54 -13.97 -8.28 -5.59
CA ASN A 54 -14.91 -8.15 -4.48
C ASN A 54 -14.84 -6.76 -3.83
N GLY A 55 -13.64 -6.20 -3.68
CA GLY A 55 -13.39 -4.84 -3.22
C GLY A 55 -14.04 -3.81 -4.13
N PHE A 56 -13.83 -3.90 -5.44
CA PHE A 56 -14.45 -3.04 -6.44
C PHE A 56 -15.98 -3.09 -6.37
N LEU A 57 -16.58 -4.28 -6.33
CA LEU A 57 -18.04 -4.44 -6.26
C LEU A 57 -18.62 -3.87 -4.96
N ARG A 58 -17.89 -3.97 -3.84
CA ARG A 58 -18.27 -3.33 -2.57
C ARG A 58 -18.20 -1.81 -2.69
N ALA A 59 -17.09 -1.28 -3.19
CA ALA A 59 -16.89 0.15 -3.40
C ALA A 59 -17.95 0.75 -4.35
N LYS A 60 -18.29 0.03 -5.42
CA LYS A 60 -19.35 0.38 -6.38
C LYS A 60 -20.74 0.41 -5.75
N ARG A 61 -21.04 -0.47 -4.80
CA ARG A 61 -22.30 -0.42 -4.03
C ARG A 61 -22.30 0.78 -3.08
N ALA A 62 -21.16 1.05 -2.45
CA ALA A 62 -21.00 2.16 -1.51
C ALA A 62 -21.18 3.54 -2.15
N THR A 63 -20.97 3.70 -3.47
CA THR A 63 -21.23 4.99 -4.15
C THR A 63 -22.70 5.40 -4.18
N LYS A 64 -23.63 4.45 -3.96
CA LYS A 64 -25.07 4.69 -3.94
C LYS A 64 -25.62 4.99 -2.55
N LYS A 65 -24.76 5.05 -1.54
CA LYS A 65 -25.13 5.14 -0.11
C LYS A 65 -24.30 6.21 0.61
N PRO A 66 -24.70 6.63 1.82
CA PRO A 66 -23.89 7.51 2.66
C PRO A 66 -22.48 6.94 2.90
N LEU A 67 -21.49 7.84 2.91
CA LEU A 67 -20.07 7.49 3.00
C LEU A 67 -19.74 6.70 4.26
N ASP A 68 -20.29 7.14 5.38
CA ASP A 68 -20.08 6.64 6.72
C ASP A 68 -20.65 5.23 6.92
N GLU A 69 -21.33 4.63 5.96
CA GLU A 69 -21.76 3.23 6.06
C GLU A 69 -20.65 2.23 5.70
N TYR A 70 -19.71 2.57 4.80
CA TYR A 70 -18.77 1.59 4.23
C TYR A 70 -17.31 1.87 4.56
N TYR A 71 -16.91 3.13 4.61
CA TYR A 71 -15.52 3.52 4.81
C TYR A 71 -15.39 4.41 6.04
N TYR A 72 -14.26 4.25 6.73
CA TYR A 72 -13.85 5.11 7.82
C TYR A 72 -12.63 5.93 7.37
N LEU A 73 -12.86 7.22 7.11
CA LEU A 73 -11.82 8.22 6.91
C LEU A 73 -11.23 8.58 8.28
N PHE A 74 -10.11 7.96 8.63
CA PHE A 74 -9.52 8.16 9.96
C PHE A 74 -8.50 9.28 9.99
N TYR A 75 -8.04 9.74 8.82
CA TYR A 75 -7.16 10.89 8.71
C TYR A 75 -7.42 11.66 7.42
N TYR A 76 -7.50 12.97 7.56
CA TYR A 76 -7.65 13.94 6.49
C TYR A 76 -6.84 15.17 6.88
N GLU A 77 -5.98 15.62 5.98
CA GLU A 77 -5.18 16.82 6.17
C GLU A 77 -5.07 17.60 4.87
N LYS A 78 -5.18 18.93 5.01
CA LYS A 78 -4.90 19.88 3.94
C LYS A 78 -3.60 20.59 4.29
N LEU A 79 -2.57 20.35 3.49
CA LEU A 79 -1.30 21.07 3.56
C LEU A 79 -1.43 22.35 2.74
N ASP A 80 -0.97 23.46 3.30
CA ASP A 80 -0.91 24.79 2.69
C ASP A 80 0.27 24.95 1.71
N TYR A 81 0.82 23.83 1.26
CA TYR A 81 1.88 23.73 0.27
C TYR A 81 1.68 22.50 -0.62
N VAL A 82 2.33 22.50 -1.78
CA VAL A 82 2.26 21.40 -2.75
C VAL A 82 3.46 20.48 -2.60
N VAL A 83 3.21 19.23 -2.25
CA VAL A 83 4.26 18.19 -2.14
C VAL A 83 4.71 17.72 -3.53
N PRO A 84 5.95 17.20 -3.67
CA PRO A 84 6.51 16.73 -4.93
C PRO A 84 6.05 15.31 -5.30
N VAL A 85 5.02 14.76 -4.67
CA VAL A 85 4.55 13.40 -4.89
C VAL A 85 3.02 13.33 -5.03
N ALA A 86 2.56 12.60 -6.03
CA ALA A 86 1.17 12.21 -6.18
C ALA A 86 1.03 10.71 -5.94
N PHE A 87 0.08 10.34 -5.08
CA PHE A 87 -0.16 8.94 -4.74
C PHE A 87 -1.65 8.66 -4.60
N GLN A 88 -2.13 7.58 -5.22
CA GLN A 88 -3.47 7.09 -4.97
C GLN A 88 -3.51 5.57 -5.17
N SER A 89 -3.45 4.81 -4.09
CA SER A 89 -3.49 3.33 -4.13
C SER A 89 -4.02 2.73 -2.83
N SER A 90 -4.28 1.43 -2.86
CA SER A 90 -4.45 0.56 -1.68
C SER A 90 -3.11 -0.05 -1.31
N ILE A 91 -2.88 -0.28 -0.01
CA ILE A 91 -1.78 -1.12 0.50
C ILE A 91 -2.29 -2.06 1.58
N ALA A 92 -1.66 -3.23 1.69
CA ALA A 92 -1.94 -4.23 2.72
C ALA A 92 -0.85 -4.19 3.80
N LEU A 93 -1.01 -3.33 4.81
CA LEU A 93 -0.04 -3.26 5.92
C LEU A 93 0.09 -4.62 6.62
N ILE A 94 1.32 -5.07 6.82
CA ILE A 94 1.62 -6.31 7.54
C ILE A 94 1.51 -6.10 9.04
N THR A 95 2.04 -4.98 9.55
CA THR A 95 2.14 -4.69 10.98
C THR A 95 1.71 -3.26 11.32
N ASP A 96 1.31 -3.04 12.58
CA ASP A 96 1.12 -1.72 13.16
C ASP A 96 2.41 -1.16 13.80
N PHE A 97 2.34 0.05 14.38
CA PHE A 97 3.50 0.75 14.95
C PHE A 97 4.12 0.03 16.16
N GLU A 98 3.41 -0.89 16.79
CA GLU A 98 3.85 -1.67 17.95
C GLU A 98 4.23 -3.11 17.57
N GLY A 99 4.30 -3.42 16.27
CA GLY A 99 4.62 -4.77 15.80
C GLY A 99 3.42 -5.72 15.79
N ASN A 100 2.17 -5.29 16.03
CA ASN A 100 1.04 -6.21 15.96
C ASN A 100 0.68 -6.49 14.49
N ILE A 101 0.47 -7.77 14.15
CA ILE A 101 0.05 -8.17 12.80
C ILE A 101 -1.32 -7.60 12.44
N ILE A 102 -1.37 -6.87 11.32
CA ILE A 102 -2.60 -6.38 10.68
C ILE A 102 -3.03 -7.36 9.59
N ASN A 103 -2.13 -7.74 8.68
CA ASN A 103 -2.39 -8.73 7.63
C ASN A 103 -1.29 -9.79 7.63
N ASP A 104 -1.70 -11.05 7.67
CA ASP A 104 -0.85 -12.19 7.39
C ASP A 104 -0.93 -12.48 5.89
N VAL A 105 0.01 -11.91 5.14
CA VAL A 105 0.07 -12.00 3.68
C VAL A 105 0.52 -13.39 3.19
N TYR A 106 0.95 -14.27 4.10
CA TYR A 106 1.37 -15.64 3.80
C TYR A 106 0.31 -16.68 4.16
N TYR A 107 -0.81 -16.26 4.75
CA TYR A 107 -1.91 -17.17 5.08
C TYR A 107 -2.83 -17.41 3.87
N LEU A 108 -2.46 -18.40 3.07
CA LEU A 108 -3.14 -18.78 1.82
C LEU A 108 -4.47 -19.51 2.06
N SER A 109 -5.50 -18.78 2.46
CA SER A 109 -6.85 -19.31 2.70
C SER A 109 -7.92 -18.35 2.21
N HIS A 110 -8.85 -18.82 1.37
CA HIS A 110 -10.02 -18.05 0.92
C HIS A 110 -10.93 -17.55 2.06
N LYS A 111 -10.79 -18.13 3.27
CA LYS A 111 -11.52 -17.68 4.47
C LYS A 111 -10.88 -16.45 5.12
N TYR A 112 -9.61 -16.21 4.83
CA TYR A 112 -8.86 -15.06 5.31
C TYR A 112 -8.71 -14.06 4.18
N ARG A 113 -9.32 -12.90 4.36
CA ARG A 113 -9.23 -11.82 3.37
C ARG A 113 -8.18 -10.82 3.77
N ILE A 114 -7.34 -10.35 2.86
CA ILE A 114 -6.48 -9.19 3.14
C ILE A 114 -7.37 -7.96 3.32
N ARG A 115 -6.91 -7.02 4.17
CA ARG A 115 -7.60 -5.75 4.40
C ARG A 115 -6.71 -4.63 3.91
N ASP A 116 -7.31 -3.75 3.11
CA ASP A 116 -6.62 -2.61 2.53
C ASP A 116 -6.68 -1.37 3.42
N LEU A 117 -5.58 -0.65 3.42
CA LEU A 117 -5.50 0.78 3.74
C LEU A 117 -5.40 1.55 2.43
N HIS A 118 -6.35 2.45 2.18
CA HIS A 118 -6.27 3.35 1.04
C HIS A 118 -5.58 4.65 1.44
N ILE A 119 -4.62 5.08 0.62
CA ILE A 119 -3.86 6.31 0.81
C ILE A 119 -4.04 7.18 -0.43
N CYS A 120 -4.37 8.44 -0.22
CA CYS A 120 -4.44 9.46 -1.25
C CYS A 120 -3.55 10.65 -0.84
N VAL A 121 -2.58 10.99 -1.68
CA VAL A 121 -1.80 12.23 -1.64
C VAL A 121 -2.06 12.95 -2.95
N LEU A 122 -2.85 14.01 -2.88
CA LEU A 122 -3.35 14.74 -4.04
C LEU A 122 -2.73 16.14 -4.04
N PRO A 123 -1.58 16.35 -4.72
CA PRO A 123 -1.02 17.68 -4.92
C PRO A 123 -1.93 18.46 -5.88
N LEU A 124 -2.63 19.46 -5.36
CA LEU A 124 -3.54 20.34 -6.11
C LEU A 124 -2.79 21.58 -6.60
N LYS A 125 -3.53 22.61 -6.99
CA LYS A 125 -2.96 23.85 -7.50
C LYS A 125 -2.15 24.60 -6.44
N ASP A 126 -2.66 24.77 -5.22
CA ASP A 126 -1.99 25.62 -4.22
C ASP A 126 -1.88 24.92 -2.85
N GLU A 127 -2.23 23.63 -2.82
CA GLU A 127 -2.35 22.85 -1.58
C GLU A 127 -2.18 21.36 -1.87
N THR A 128 -1.95 20.57 -0.84
CA THR A 128 -2.00 19.10 -0.94
C THR A 128 -3.09 18.56 -0.04
N VAL A 129 -3.94 17.69 -0.57
CA VAL A 129 -4.89 16.93 0.25
C VAL A 129 -4.35 15.53 0.50
N ILE A 130 -4.26 15.16 1.77
CA ILE A 130 -3.92 13.82 2.21
C ILE A 130 -5.14 13.19 2.86
N ALA A 131 -5.50 11.99 2.44
CA ALA A 131 -6.62 11.23 2.99
C ALA A 131 -6.26 9.75 3.14
N LEU A 132 -6.51 9.22 4.33
CA LEU A 132 -6.31 7.80 4.66
C LEU A 132 -7.61 7.20 5.17
N PHE A 133 -8.01 6.08 4.58
CA PHE A 133 -9.27 5.43 4.92
C PHE A 133 -9.23 3.91 4.78
N VAL A 134 -10.07 3.23 5.55
CA VAL A 134 -10.22 1.76 5.57
C VAL A 134 -11.70 1.39 5.50
N GLU A 135 -11.99 0.11 5.27
CA GLU A 135 -13.36 -0.40 5.47
C GLU A 135 -13.80 -0.21 6.94
N LYS A 136 -14.97 0.42 7.17
CA LYS A 136 -15.43 0.83 8.51
C LYS A 136 -15.50 -0.32 9.52
N ASN A 137 -15.92 -1.50 9.06
CA ASN A 137 -16.09 -2.68 9.92
C ASN A 137 -14.81 -3.53 10.03
N SER A 138 -13.69 -3.09 9.47
CA SER A 138 -12.41 -3.78 9.62
C SER A 138 -11.86 -3.55 11.03
N LYS A 139 -11.87 -4.62 11.85
CA LYS A 139 -11.27 -4.59 13.19
C LYS A 139 -9.73 -4.54 13.13
N ARG A 140 -9.11 -5.00 12.02
CA ARG A 140 -7.65 -5.19 11.91
C ARG A 140 -6.88 -3.88 12.01
N TYR A 141 -7.38 -2.82 11.37
CA TYR A 141 -6.74 -1.49 11.40
C TYR A 141 -7.05 -0.66 12.64
N ARG A 142 -7.87 -1.16 13.58
CA ARG A 142 -8.31 -0.37 14.73
C ARG A 142 -7.18 0.07 15.64
N LYS A 143 -6.21 -0.81 15.90
CA LYS A 143 -5.03 -0.46 16.68
C LYS A 143 -4.17 0.56 15.93
N PHE A 144 -3.88 0.27 14.67
CA PHE A 144 -3.12 1.14 13.78
C PHE A 144 -3.63 2.58 13.75
N TYR A 145 -4.90 2.83 13.40
CA TYR A 145 -5.37 4.23 13.30
C TYR A 145 -5.44 4.93 14.67
N ARG A 146 -5.59 4.19 15.78
CA ARG A 146 -5.53 4.76 17.13
C ARG A 146 -4.10 5.17 17.49
N GLN A 147 -3.10 4.38 17.11
CA GLN A 147 -1.69 4.71 17.28
C GLN A 147 -1.32 5.90 16.37
N PHE A 148 -1.66 5.81 15.09
CA PHE A 148 -1.44 6.87 14.10
C PHE A 148 -2.01 8.22 14.56
N ASN A 149 -3.23 8.25 15.08
CA ASN A 149 -3.88 9.50 15.49
C ASN A 149 -3.19 10.19 16.69
N LYS A 150 -2.44 9.44 17.51
CA LYS A 150 -1.65 9.99 18.63
C LYS A 150 -0.34 10.63 18.19
N LEU A 151 0.14 10.35 16.98
CA LEU A 151 1.34 10.96 16.43
C LEU A 151 1.12 12.46 16.19
N ASP A 152 2.18 13.24 16.34
CA ASP A 152 2.19 14.63 15.88
C ASP A 152 2.12 14.71 14.35
N ARG A 153 1.88 15.91 13.82
CA ARG A 153 1.74 16.16 12.38
C ARG A 153 2.96 15.67 11.58
N TYR A 154 4.16 15.97 12.06
CA TYR A 154 5.40 15.63 11.36
C TYR A 154 5.59 14.10 11.28
N LYS A 155 5.35 13.40 12.39
CA LYS A 155 5.40 11.93 12.47
C LYS A 155 4.32 11.23 11.65
N LYS A 156 3.13 11.84 11.52
CA LYS A 156 2.09 11.34 10.59
C LYS A 156 2.58 11.37 9.14
N LEU A 157 3.18 12.48 8.72
CA LEU A 157 3.73 12.62 7.37
C LEU A 157 4.90 11.65 7.13
N GLU A 158 5.81 11.47 8.09
CA GLU A 158 6.88 10.46 8.00
C GLU A 158 6.30 9.04 7.83
N ALA A 159 5.29 8.68 8.63
CA ALA A 159 4.66 7.37 8.53
C ALA A 159 3.96 7.14 7.18
N ILE A 160 3.26 8.16 6.66
CA ILE A 160 2.61 8.07 5.34
C ILE A 160 3.65 7.93 4.22
N ASN A 161 4.71 8.73 4.28
CA ASN A 161 5.82 8.68 3.35
C ASN A 161 6.46 7.28 3.35
N TYR A 162 6.76 6.76 4.54
CA TYR A 162 7.31 5.42 4.70
C TYR A 162 6.39 4.33 4.15
N MET A 163 5.07 4.38 4.43
CA MET A 163 4.10 3.43 3.90
C MET A 163 4.04 3.44 2.36
N ILE A 164 4.11 4.62 1.75
CA ILE A 164 4.08 4.74 0.28
C ILE A 164 5.31 4.05 -0.32
N PHE A 165 6.51 4.35 0.18
CA PHE A 165 7.74 3.78 -0.37
C PHE A 165 7.97 2.31 -0.01
N SER A 166 7.52 1.84 1.16
CA SER A 166 7.73 0.44 1.55
C SER A 166 6.74 -0.53 0.90
N TYR A 167 5.55 -0.07 0.49
CA TYR A 167 4.49 -0.96 -0.03
C TYR A 167 4.09 -0.72 -1.49
N SER A 168 4.59 0.33 -2.16
CA SER A 168 4.14 0.65 -3.51
C SER A 168 5.28 0.84 -4.51
N GLU A 169 5.06 0.28 -5.69
CA GLU A 169 5.91 0.43 -6.87
C GLU A 169 5.47 1.64 -7.73
N ASP A 170 4.20 2.02 -7.66
CA ASP A 170 3.62 3.07 -8.52
C ASP A 170 3.54 4.43 -7.80
N ILE A 171 4.66 5.16 -7.82
CA ILE A 171 4.78 6.48 -7.19
C ILE A 171 5.08 7.53 -8.26
N TYR A 172 4.27 8.59 -8.31
CA TYR A 172 4.49 9.70 -9.24
C TYR A 172 5.20 10.84 -8.53
N MET A 173 6.45 11.11 -8.92
CA MET A 173 7.27 12.16 -8.33
C MET A 173 7.49 13.31 -9.31
N SER A 174 7.61 14.53 -8.78
CA SER A 174 7.95 15.72 -9.57
C SER A 174 9.37 15.61 -10.10
N LYS A 175 9.56 16.01 -11.37
CA LYS A 175 10.89 16.14 -12.00
C LYS A 175 11.76 17.22 -11.35
N SER A 176 11.16 18.11 -10.56
CA SER A 176 11.88 19.16 -9.82
C SER A 176 12.38 18.70 -8.45
N LEU A 177 12.10 17.45 -8.04
CA LEU A 177 12.62 16.91 -6.80
C LEU A 177 14.15 16.79 -6.91
N ASN A 178 14.86 17.21 -5.87
CA ASN A 178 16.32 17.18 -5.83
C ASN A 178 16.83 15.73 -6.07
N GLU A 179 17.82 15.57 -6.96
CA GLU A 179 18.45 14.29 -7.26
C GLU A 179 19.05 13.63 -6.01
N GLU A 180 19.50 14.39 -5.03
CA GLU A 180 20.00 13.85 -3.75
C GLU A 180 18.92 13.10 -2.96
N VAL A 181 17.66 13.54 -3.06
CA VAL A 181 16.51 12.86 -2.45
C VAL A 181 16.23 11.55 -3.17
N ILE A 182 16.16 11.59 -4.49
CA ILE A 182 15.89 10.41 -5.34
C ILE A 182 17.03 9.38 -5.20
N ASN A 183 18.27 9.87 -5.09
CA ASN A 183 19.45 9.03 -4.95
C ASN A 183 19.77 8.64 -3.50
N ASN A 184 18.94 9.04 -2.53
CA ASN A 184 19.13 8.68 -1.14
C ASN A 184 19.17 7.15 -0.99
N PRO A 185 20.26 6.57 -0.44
CA PRO A 185 20.45 5.13 -0.40
C PRO A 185 19.42 4.42 0.47
N LYS A 186 18.99 5.06 1.58
CA LYS A 186 17.98 4.49 2.48
C LYS A 186 16.60 4.51 1.82
N LEU A 187 16.25 5.58 1.10
CA LEU A 187 15.02 5.62 0.33
C LEU A 187 14.97 4.50 -0.71
N LYS A 188 16.08 4.28 -1.43
CA LYS A 188 16.21 3.18 -2.40
C LYS A 188 16.13 1.80 -1.75
N GLU A 189 16.62 1.63 -0.53
CA GLU A 189 16.47 0.38 0.23
C GLU A 189 14.99 0.13 0.55
N ILE A 190 14.30 1.13 1.11
CA ILE A 190 12.88 1.03 1.46
C ILE A 190 12.02 0.78 0.20
N ALA A 191 12.30 1.48 -0.90
CA ALA A 191 11.58 1.32 -2.16
C ALA A 191 11.78 -0.04 -2.85
N LYS A 192 12.71 -0.88 -2.37
CA LYS A 192 12.96 -2.24 -2.88
C LYS A 192 12.33 -3.33 -2.01
N MET A 193 11.72 -2.96 -0.88
CA MET A 193 11.05 -3.91 0.00
C MET A 193 9.95 -4.65 -0.77
N THR A 194 9.81 -5.94 -0.50
CA THR A 194 8.81 -6.76 -1.16
C THR A 194 8.29 -7.82 -0.21
N ILE A 195 7.01 -8.19 -0.39
CA ILE A 195 6.40 -9.32 0.31
C ILE A 195 6.75 -10.66 -0.34
N PHE A 196 7.43 -10.65 -1.48
CA PHE A 196 7.88 -11.87 -2.14
C PHE A 196 9.15 -12.37 -1.47
N LEU A 197 9.01 -13.41 -0.65
CA LEU A 197 10.14 -14.11 -0.08
C LEU A 197 10.56 -15.26 -0.99
N GLU A 198 11.79 -15.19 -1.49
CA GLU A 198 12.43 -16.25 -2.26
C GLU A 198 13.75 -16.62 -1.59
N SER A 199 13.96 -17.91 -1.39
CA SER A 199 15.14 -18.44 -0.69
C SER A 199 15.48 -19.82 -1.24
N SER A 200 16.78 -20.12 -1.33
CA SER A 200 17.28 -21.47 -1.62
C SER A 200 17.06 -22.42 -0.44
N ASP A 201 16.96 -21.87 0.77
CA ASP A 201 16.71 -22.61 2.01
C ASP A 201 15.24 -22.49 2.44
N PRO A 202 14.68 -23.52 3.11
CA PRO A 202 13.31 -23.47 3.62
C PRO A 202 13.06 -22.27 4.55
N ILE A 203 12.04 -21.48 4.23
CA ILE A 203 11.61 -20.35 5.07
C ILE A 203 10.72 -20.90 6.19
N GLN A 204 11.20 -20.81 7.44
CA GLN A 204 10.45 -21.30 8.60
C GLN A 204 9.47 -20.28 9.18
N ASP A 205 9.81 -18.99 9.15
CA ASP A 205 9.00 -17.90 9.71
C ASP A 205 8.89 -16.72 8.75
N ALA A 206 8.15 -16.93 7.66
CA ALA A 206 7.90 -15.92 6.63
C ALA A 206 7.25 -14.65 7.23
N LEU A 207 6.28 -14.83 8.13
CA LEU A 207 5.54 -13.73 8.73
C LEU A 207 6.43 -12.91 9.67
N GLY A 208 7.26 -13.54 10.51
CA GLY A 208 8.18 -12.83 11.39
C GLY A 208 9.26 -12.06 10.63
N ILE A 209 9.75 -12.60 9.51
CA ILE A 209 10.66 -11.87 8.61
C ILE A 209 9.97 -10.60 8.08
N ALA A 210 8.77 -10.74 7.52
CA ALA A 210 8.04 -9.61 6.96
C ALA A 210 7.62 -8.60 8.04
N GLN A 211 7.23 -9.06 9.23
CA GLN A 211 6.91 -8.19 10.37
C GLN A 211 8.09 -7.29 10.75
N LYS A 212 9.30 -7.84 10.75
CA LYS A 212 10.53 -7.08 11.05
C LYS A 212 10.92 -6.15 9.90
N GLU A 213 10.83 -6.63 8.66
CA GLU A 213 11.21 -5.86 7.47
C GLU A 213 10.31 -4.65 7.26
N PHE A 214 9.00 -4.82 7.48
CA PHE A 214 7.98 -3.78 7.33
C PHE A 214 7.64 -3.05 8.63
N SER A 215 8.49 -3.13 9.66
CA SER A 215 8.30 -2.36 10.89
C SER A 215 8.50 -0.86 10.65
N PHE A 216 7.85 -0.03 11.45
CA PHE A 216 7.98 1.43 11.35
C PHE A 216 9.30 1.98 11.92
N ASP A 217 10.22 1.12 12.38
CA ASP A 217 11.48 1.52 13.03
C ASP A 217 12.37 2.36 12.10
N LYS A 218 12.25 2.15 10.78
CA LYS A 218 13.02 2.86 9.75
C LYS A 218 12.30 4.09 9.18
N MET A 219 11.10 4.46 9.66
CA MET A 219 10.31 5.53 9.02
C MET A 219 10.98 6.91 9.04
N ASN A 220 11.81 7.18 10.05
CA ASN A 220 12.58 8.42 10.21
C ASN A 220 13.94 8.38 9.49
N SER A 221 14.26 7.29 8.78
CA SER A 221 15.56 7.09 8.15
C SER A 221 15.59 7.57 6.70
N ILE A 222 14.44 7.83 6.10
CA ILE A 222 14.27 8.30 4.72
C ILE A 222 13.83 9.76 4.67
N PRO A 223 14.13 10.52 3.59
CA PRO A 223 13.61 11.87 3.42
C PRO A 223 12.08 11.89 3.45
N ASN A 224 11.51 12.77 4.26
CA ASN A 224 10.06 12.95 4.34
C ASN A 224 9.59 13.92 3.24
N ILE A 225 9.41 13.42 2.01
CA ILE A 225 9.02 14.28 0.88
C ILE A 225 7.59 14.83 1.00
N LEU A 226 6.84 14.47 2.03
CA LEU A 226 5.55 15.08 2.35
C LEU A 226 5.67 16.32 3.25
N SER A 227 6.87 16.62 3.77
CA SER A 227 7.10 17.80 4.61
C SER A 227 7.22 19.08 3.79
N GLU A 228 7.06 20.22 4.47
CA GLU A 228 7.16 21.55 3.86
C GLU A 228 8.56 21.84 3.29
N GLU A 229 9.60 21.21 3.83
CA GLU A 229 10.99 21.30 3.35
C GLU A 229 11.12 20.95 1.86
N TYR A 230 10.29 20.00 1.38
CA TYR A 230 10.33 19.51 0.00
C TYR A 230 9.23 20.12 -0.87
N ARG A 231 8.56 21.18 -0.42
CA ARG A 231 7.45 21.79 -1.17
C ARG A 231 7.89 22.27 -2.54
N LEU A 232 6.98 22.15 -3.50
CA LEU A 232 7.11 22.75 -4.83
C LEU A 232 6.71 24.23 -4.84
N ARG A 233 5.73 24.59 -3.99
CA ARG A 233 5.15 25.92 -3.81
C ARG A 233 4.35 25.94 -2.53
#